data_AF-A0A8J5R7X1-F1
#
_entry.id   AF-A0A8J5R7X1-F1
#
_cell.length_a   1.000
_cell.length_b   1.000
_cell.length_c   1.000
_cell.angle_alpha   90.00
_cell.angle_beta   90.00
_cell.angle_gamma   90.00
#
_symmetry.space_group_name_H-M   'P 1'
#
loop_
_entity.id
_entity.type
_entity.pdbx_description
1 polymer ?
#
loop_
_entity_poly.entity_id
_entity_poly.type
_entity_poly.pdbx_seq_one_letter_code
_entity_poly.pdbx_strand_id
1 'polypeptide(L)'
;MDVTKQFCVVKFREMPFLYTEEYQLVPSTWILAGSKKDAMIAFPLMNKTKLLDTVQKKEPPRERWLSFPASIEFETGEHCTT
;
A
#
# COMPACT_ATOMS: atom_id res chain seq x y z
N MET A 1 -20.23 -5.94 6.13
CA MET A 1 -19.51 -6.75 5.13
C MET A 1 -18.05 -6.33 5.22
N ASP A 2 -17.28 -6.99 6.07
CA ASP A 2 -15.86 -6.71 6.24
C ASP A 2 -15.09 -7.42 5.14
N VAL A 3 -14.76 -6.66 4.10
CA VAL A 3 -13.85 -7.13 3.07
C VAL A 3 -12.45 -7.09 3.68
N THR A 4 -11.97 -8.23 4.19
CA THR A 4 -10.60 -8.40 4.65
C THR A 4 -9.61 -8.43 3.48
N LYS A 5 -9.51 -7.33 2.73
CA LYS A 5 -8.35 -7.08 1.87
C LYS A 5 -7.18 -6.86 2.80
N GLN A 6 -6.22 -7.77 2.86
CA GLN A 6 -5.14 -7.67 3.84
C GLN A 6 -3.95 -6.88 3.31
N PHE A 7 -3.59 -7.08 2.05
CA PHE A 7 -2.45 -6.43 1.40
C PHE A 7 -2.69 -6.22 -0.09
N CYS A 8 -2.03 -5.20 -0.64
CA CYS A 8 -2.03 -4.84 -2.06
C CYS A 8 -0.60 -4.73 -2.55
N VAL A 9 -0.34 -5.16 -3.78
CA VAL A 9 0.89 -4.84 -4.51
C VAL A 9 0.60 -3.60 -5.33
N VAL A 10 1.35 -2.55 -5.08
CA VAL A 10 1.21 -1.27 -5.76
C VAL A 10 2.48 -0.91 -6.50
N LYS A 11 2.33 -0.19 -7.62
CA LYS A 11 3.43 0.39 -8.37
C LYS A 11 3.29 1.91 -8.32
N PHE A 12 4.25 2.58 -7.67
CA PHE A 12 4.22 4.03 -7.56
C PHE A 12 4.47 4.67 -8.92
N ARG A 13 3.66 5.67 -9.29
CA ARG A 13 3.78 6.36 -10.59
C ARG A 13 5.07 7.17 -10.70
N GLU A 14 5.51 7.72 -9.58
CA GLU A 14 6.83 8.32 -9.42
C GLU A 14 7.58 7.47 -8.41
N MET A 15 8.82 7.08 -8.72
CA MET A 15 9.66 6.39 -7.73
C MET A 15 9.82 7.31 -6.54
N PRO A 16 9.25 6.96 -5.37
CA PRO A 16 9.27 7.88 -4.26
C PRO A 16 10.72 8.08 -3.79
N PHE A 17 11.65 7.12 -4.04
CA PHE A 17 13.10 7.26 -3.77
C PHE A 17 13.99 6.44 -4.73
N LEU A 18 15.27 6.80 -4.80
CA LEU A 18 16.34 6.17 -5.62
C LEU A 18 16.56 4.65 -5.39
N TYR A 19 16.01 4.07 -4.32
CA TYR A 19 16.27 2.68 -3.93
C TYR A 19 15.01 1.87 -3.59
N THR A 20 13.82 2.37 -3.90
CA THR A 20 12.59 1.60 -3.72
C THR A 20 12.38 0.67 -4.90
N GLU A 21 12.06 -0.60 -4.63
CA GLU A 21 11.65 -1.56 -5.65
C GLU A 21 10.44 -1.02 -6.42
N GLU A 22 10.35 -1.32 -7.72
CA GLU A 22 9.29 -0.83 -8.62
C GLU A 22 7.88 -1.18 -8.12
N TYR A 23 7.75 -2.33 -7.46
CA TYR A 23 6.52 -2.81 -6.84
C TYR A 23 6.69 -2.86 -5.32
N GLN A 24 5.66 -2.42 -4.59
CA GLN A 24 5.65 -2.37 -3.13
C GLN A 24 4.43 -3.11 -2.58
N LEU A 25 4.66 -3.94 -1.57
CA LEU A 25 3.58 -4.57 -0.81
C LEU A 25 3.13 -3.61 0.29
N VAL A 26 1.86 -3.21 0.30
CA VAL A 26 1.29 -2.32 1.30
C VAL A 26 0.00 -2.92 1.89
N PRO A 27 -0.29 -2.73 3.17
CA PRO A 27 -1.60 -3.00 3.73
C PRO A 27 -2.69 -2.20 2.99
N SER A 28 -3.88 -2.79 2.84
CA SER A 28 -5.03 -2.09 2.24
C SER A 28 -5.42 -0.82 3.01
N THR A 29 -5.16 -0.80 4.33
CA THR A 29 -5.39 0.35 5.22
C THR A 29 -4.54 1.56 4.89
N TRP A 30 -3.52 1.40 4.04
CA TRP A 30 -2.67 2.50 3.58
C TRP A 30 -3.23 3.20 2.34
N ILE A 31 -4.26 2.62 1.70
CA ILE A 31 -4.98 3.24 0.60
C ILE A 31 -5.89 4.34 1.17
N LEU A 32 -5.58 5.60 0.86
CA LEU A 32 -6.34 6.76 1.35
C LEU A 32 -7.59 7.02 0.50
N ALA A 33 -7.42 6.98 -0.82
CA ALA A 33 -8.49 7.23 -1.79
C ALA A 33 -8.07 6.67 -3.15
N GLY A 34 -9.02 6.21 -3.96
CA GLY A 34 -8.69 5.68 -5.28
C GLY A 34 -9.82 4.94 -5.97
N SER A 35 -9.56 4.58 -7.22
CA SER A 35 -10.33 3.60 -7.98
C SER A 35 -9.66 2.21 -7.86
N LYS A 36 -10.26 1.18 -8.46
CA LYS A 36 -9.68 -0.18 -8.47
C LYS A 36 -8.27 -0.26 -9.08
N LYS A 37 -7.88 0.68 -9.95
CA LYS A 37 -6.60 0.66 -10.65
C LYS A 37 -5.62 1.71 -10.18
N ASP A 38 -6.10 2.84 -9.68
CA ASP A 38 -5.29 3.99 -9.30
C ASP A 38 -5.67 4.48 -7.92
N ALA A 39 -4.68 4.62 -7.04
CA ALA A 39 -4.89 5.00 -5.66
C ALA A 39 -3.80 5.95 -5.13
N MET A 40 -4.18 6.74 -4.14
CA MET A 40 -3.26 7.47 -3.27
C MET A 40 -2.92 6.59 -2.08
N ILE A 41 -1.63 6.30 -1.92
CA ILE A 41 -1.11 5.44 -0.84
C ILE A 41 -0.36 6.33 0.15
N ALA A 42 -0.73 6.25 1.42
CA ALA A 42 0.10 6.76 2.49
C ALA A 42 1.28 5.81 2.71
N PHE A 43 2.50 6.29 2.47
CA PHE A 43 3.69 5.47 2.53
C PHE A 43 4.75 6.11 3.46
N PRO A 44 5.29 5.36 4.42
CA PRO A 44 6.34 5.86 5.28
C PRO A 44 7.70 5.85 4.61
N LEU A 45 8.47 6.90 4.85
CA LEU A 45 9.86 6.99 4.37
C LEU A 45 10.80 6.43 5.43
N MET A 46 11.16 5.15 5.31
CA MET A 46 12.04 4.49 6.27
C MET A 46 12.86 3.38 5.62
N ASN A 47 13.83 2.84 6.36
CA ASN A 47 14.63 1.71 5.87
C ASN A 47 13.80 0.44 5.68
N LYS A 48 14.29 -0.48 4.82
CA LYS A 48 13.58 -1.70 4.42
C LYS A 48 13.15 -2.57 5.61
N THR A 49 14.01 -2.76 6.62
CA THR A 49 13.69 -3.57 7.80
C THR A 49 12.50 -3.01 8.59
N LYS A 50 12.51 -1.70 8.86
CA LYS A 50 11.40 -1.03 9.56
C LYS A 50 10.13 -0.99 8.71
N LEU A 51 10.27 -0.79 7.40
CA LEU A 51 9.14 -0.81 6.48
C LEU A 51 8.45 -2.18 6.51
N LEU A 52 9.21 -3.27 6.41
CA LEU A 52 8.68 -4.63 6.48
C LEU A 52 7.96 -4.91 7.80
N ASP A 53 8.53 -4.50 8.94
CA ASP A 53 7.89 -4.62 10.25
C ASP A 53 6.57 -3.83 10.31
N THR A 54 6.57 -2.60 9.78
CA THR A 54 5.37 -1.74 9.72
C THR A 54 4.27 -2.36 8.84
N VAL A 55 4.65 -2.92 7.68
CA VAL A 55 3.74 -3.63 6.78
C VAL A 55 3.17 -4.88 7.46
N GLN A 56 4.01 -5.72 8.07
CA GLN A 56 3.58 -6.94 8.75
C GLN A 56 2.61 -6.65 9.91
N LYS A 57 2.88 -5.59 10.68
CA LYS A 57 2.01 -5.13 11.78
C LYS A 57 0.74 -4.41 11.30
N LYS A 58 0.62 -4.14 9.99
CA LYS A 58 -0.47 -3.35 9.40
C LYS A 58 -0.69 -2.04 10.13
N GLU A 59 0.41 -1.36 10.52
CA GLU A 59 0.28 -0.11 11.28
C GLU A 59 -0.55 0.90 10.47
N PRO A 60 -1.47 1.64 11.10
CA PRO A 60 -2.26 2.64 10.38
C PRO A 60 -1.37 3.81 9.93
N PRO A 61 -1.73 4.49 8.83
CA PRO A 61 -1.06 5.72 8.43
C PRO A 61 -0.98 6.75 9.56
N ARG A 62 0.19 7.39 9.69
CA ARG A 62 0.45 8.46 10.68
C ARG A 62 0.64 9.80 9.97
N GLU A 63 0.45 10.91 10.67
CA GLU A 63 0.56 12.27 10.10
C GLU A 63 1.88 12.56 9.36
N ARG A 64 2.97 11.87 9.69
CA ARG A 64 4.29 12.05 9.06
C ARG A 64 4.48 11.25 7.77
N TRP A 65 3.54 10.37 7.41
CA TRP A 65 3.63 9.59 6.19
C TRP A 65 3.25 10.46 5.00
N LEU A 66 3.99 10.32 3.91
CA LEU A 66 3.68 11.04 2.68
C LEU A 66 2.71 10.24 1.84
N SER A 67 2.00 10.93 0.95
CA SER A 67 1.04 10.30 0.06
C SER A 67 1.58 10.30 -1.36
N PHE A 68 1.54 9.15 -2.02
CA PHE A 68 2.03 9.01 -3.39
C PHE A 68 0.99 8.34 -4.28
N PRO A 69 0.84 8.80 -5.53
CA PRO A 69 -0.02 8.13 -6.50
C PRO A 69 0.61 6.81 -6.94
N ALA A 70 -0.18 5.74 -6.94
CA ALA A 70 0.24 4.41 -7.34
C ALA A 70 -0.86 3.69 -8.13
N SER A 71 -0.47 2.77 -9.00
CA SER A 71 -1.39 1.78 -9.55
C SER A 71 -1.47 0.56 -8.62
N ILE A 72 -2.66 -0.01 -8.48
CA ILE A 72 -2.87 -1.27 -7.77
C ILE A 72 -2.75 -2.39 -8.80
N GLU A 73 -1.71 -3.21 -8.67
CA GLU A 73 -1.40 -4.30 -9.59
C GLU A 73 -2.04 -5.61 -9.13
N PHE A 74 -2.03 -5.86 -7.82
CA PHE A 74 -2.65 -7.04 -7.22
C PHE A 74 -3.25 -6.71 -5.85
N GLU A 75 -4.37 -7.34 -5.52
CA GLU A 75 -4.98 -7.28 -4.20
C GLU A 75 -5.08 -8.70 -3.64
N THR A 76 -4.60 -8.91 -2.42
CA THR A 76 -4.75 -10.19 -1.72
C THR A 76 -6.06 -10.18 -0.93
N GLY A 77 -6.97 -11.09 -1.33
CA GLY A 77 -8.33 -11.22 -0.82
C GLY A 77 -9.29 -11.48 -1.97
N GLU A 78 -9.52 -12.75 -2.33
CA GLU A 78 -10.54 -13.09 -3.31
C GLU A 78 -11.96 -13.04 -2.73
N HIS A 79 -12.87 -12.67 -3.63
CA HIS A 79 -14.32 -12.58 -3.52
C HIS A 79 -15.00 -13.85 -2.98
N CYS A 80 -16.05 -13.66 -2.17
CA CYS A 80 -17.23 -14.54 -2.04
C CYS A 80 -18.42 -13.61 -1.68
N THR A 81 -19.57 -13.57 -2.34
CA THR A 81 -20.39 -14.65 -2.90
C THR A 81 -21.30 -14.17 -4.06
N THR A 82 -21.49 -15.08 -5.03
CA THR A 82 -22.71 -15.41 -5.83
C THR A 82 -23.56 -14.31 -6.46
#